data_AF-A0AB36ZMR4-F1
#
_entry.id   AF-A0AB36ZMR4-F1
#
_cell.length_a   1.000
_cell.length_b   1.000
_cell.length_c   1.000
_cell.angle_alpha   90.00
_cell.angle_beta   90.00
_cell.angle_gamma   90.00
#
_symmetry.space_group_name_H-M   'P 1'
#
loop_
_entity.id
_entity.type
_entity.pdbx_description
1 polymer ?
#
loop_
_entity_poly.entity_id
_entity_poly.type
_entity_poly.pdbx_seq_one_letter_code
_entity_poly.pdbx_strand_id
1 'polypeptide(L)'
;MTDTDITPADSDDREQITEMVKSAGIGLLTTVNATGQLVSRPLKAQDIDFDGELWFFTQDPSPKVDDIRANPSVNVAFESKKGYLSVAGSATVVHDPAKVDELWSPAVAGWFPDGKDDPTVALIRVEAETVELWATDEPRPVVLFKVLKAAVTGGQPDIGENRTVSFE
;
A
#
# COMPACT_ATOMS: atom_id res chain seq x y z
N MET A 1 4.42 -11.26 -19.45
CA MET A 1 5.63 -10.44 -19.67
C MET A 1 5.15 -9.30 -20.53
N THR A 2 4.58 -8.30 -19.88
CA THR A 2 3.79 -7.25 -20.52
C THR A 2 4.54 -5.96 -20.32
N ASP A 3 5.00 -5.37 -21.42
CA ASP A 3 5.30 -3.94 -21.51
C ASP A 3 4.07 -3.22 -20.98
N THR A 4 4.17 -2.69 -19.77
CA THR A 4 3.07 -1.95 -19.13
C THR A 4 3.42 -0.50 -19.34
N ASP A 5 2.79 0.14 -20.32
CA ASP A 5 2.88 1.58 -20.48
C ASP A 5 2.43 2.22 -19.17
N ILE A 6 3.36 2.91 -18.49
CA ILE A 6 3.06 3.62 -17.25
C ILE A 6 2.30 4.89 -17.64
N THR A 7 1.04 4.98 -17.25
CA THR A 7 0.19 6.15 -17.50
C THR A 7 -0.02 6.94 -16.21
N PRO A 8 -0.19 8.27 -16.29
CA PRO A 8 -0.62 9.05 -15.12
C PRO A 8 -1.94 8.52 -14.55
N ALA A 9 -2.03 8.38 -13.23
CA ALA A 9 -3.22 7.87 -12.56
C ALA A 9 -4.40 8.84 -12.70
N ASP A 10 -5.54 8.34 -13.17
CA ASP A 10 -6.79 9.10 -13.27
C ASP A 10 -7.67 8.94 -12.02
N SER A 11 -8.92 9.42 -12.08
CA SER A 11 -9.88 9.32 -10.96
C SER A 11 -10.28 7.87 -10.65
N ASP A 12 -10.42 7.04 -11.67
CA ASP A 12 -10.93 5.68 -11.55
C ASP A 12 -9.83 4.79 -10.96
N ASP A 13 -8.57 5.03 -11.35
CA ASP A 13 -7.40 4.42 -10.71
C ASP A 13 -7.34 4.75 -9.21
N ARG A 14 -7.50 6.02 -8.85
CA ARG A 14 -7.46 6.47 -7.44
C ARG A 14 -8.58 5.86 -6.61
N GLU A 15 -9.79 5.77 -7.18
CA GLU A 15 -10.93 5.11 -6.52
C GLU A 15 -10.68 3.61 -6.33
N GLN A 16 -10.17 2.91 -7.35
CA GLN A 16 -9.88 1.48 -7.23
C GLN A 16 -8.76 1.20 -6.21
N ILE A 17 -7.69 2.00 -6.21
CA ILE A 17 -6.60 1.88 -5.22
C ILE A 17 -7.16 2.14 -3.81
N THR A 18 -7.95 3.19 -3.64
CA THR A 18 -8.65 3.52 -2.39
C THR A 18 -9.45 2.32 -1.88
N GLU A 19 -10.29 1.71 -2.72
CA GLU A 19 -11.09 0.55 -2.32
C GLU A 19 -10.23 -0.66 -1.94
N MET A 20 -9.13 -0.91 -2.66
CA MET A 20 -8.23 -2.03 -2.41
C MET A 20 -7.44 -1.83 -1.10
N VAL A 21 -6.93 -0.62 -0.84
CA VAL A 21 -6.27 -0.26 0.43
C VAL A 21 -7.26 -0.36 1.59
N LYS A 22 -8.49 0.14 1.43
CA LYS A 22 -9.59 -0.01 2.42
C LYS A 22 -9.88 -1.48 2.74
N SER A 23 -9.98 -2.31 1.70
CA SER A 23 -10.29 -3.73 1.79
C SER A 23 -9.18 -4.54 2.46
N ALA A 24 -7.91 -4.23 2.14
CA ALA A 24 -6.75 -4.87 2.75
C ALA A 24 -6.55 -4.41 4.21
N GLY A 25 -6.60 -3.09 4.44
CA GLY A 25 -6.46 -2.44 5.73
C GLY A 25 -5.06 -2.53 6.36
N ILE A 26 -4.20 -3.46 5.95
CA ILE A 26 -2.82 -3.62 6.37
C ILE A 26 -1.94 -3.63 5.12
N GLY A 27 -0.92 -2.79 5.10
CA GLY A 27 0.13 -2.78 4.10
C GLY A 27 1.40 -3.41 4.65
N LEU A 28 2.15 -4.12 3.80
CA LEU A 28 3.47 -4.62 4.12
C LEU A 28 4.52 -3.60 3.64
N LEU A 29 4.97 -2.74 4.56
CA LEU A 29 5.99 -1.73 4.28
C LEU A 29 7.37 -2.39 4.21
N THR A 30 7.98 -2.31 3.04
CA THR A 30 9.31 -2.83 2.74
C THR A 30 10.32 -1.70 2.72
N THR A 31 11.35 -1.80 3.56
CA THR A 31 12.48 -0.87 3.64
C THR A 31 13.79 -1.60 3.34
N VAL A 32 14.84 -0.84 3.01
CA VAL A 32 16.22 -1.37 2.88
C VAL A 32 16.93 -1.18 4.21
N ASN A 33 17.32 -2.28 4.86
CA ASN A 33 18.06 -2.19 6.13
C ASN A 33 19.53 -1.80 5.94
N ALA A 34 20.24 -1.53 7.03
CA ALA A 34 21.65 -1.14 7.01
C ALA A 34 22.60 -2.15 6.31
N THR A 35 22.18 -3.40 6.12
CA THR A 35 22.96 -4.43 5.40
C THR A 35 22.56 -4.56 3.92
N GLY A 36 21.64 -3.72 3.44
CA GLY A 36 21.11 -3.75 2.07
C GLY A 36 20.00 -4.78 1.85
N GLN A 37 19.47 -5.41 2.90
CA GLN A 37 18.38 -6.39 2.78
C GLN A 37 17.02 -5.69 2.76
N LEU A 38 16.10 -6.22 1.96
CA LEU A 38 14.69 -5.81 1.99
C LEU A 38 14.00 -6.46 3.20
N VAL A 39 13.40 -5.64 4.05
CA VAL A 39 12.67 -6.09 5.23
C VAL A 39 11.25 -5.54 5.18
N SER A 40 10.28 -6.44 5.13
CA SER A 40 8.87 -6.09 5.07
C SER A 40 8.18 -6.23 6.43
N ARG A 41 7.35 -5.26 6.80
CA ARG A 41 6.69 -5.20 8.13
C ARG A 41 5.22 -4.79 7.96
N PRO A 42 4.27 -5.48 8.61
CA PRO A 42 2.86 -5.11 8.53
C PRO A 42 2.59 -3.81 9.29
N LEU A 43 1.93 -2.86 8.64
CA LEU A 43 1.46 -1.62 9.22
C LEU A 43 0.01 -1.35 8.81
N LYS A 44 -0.78 -0.82 9.75
CA LYS A 44 -2.16 -0.41 9.50
C LYS A 44 -2.16 0.89 8.70
N ALA A 45 -2.69 0.86 7.48
CA ALA A 45 -2.91 2.09 6.71
C ALA A 45 -3.95 2.97 7.42
N GLN A 46 -3.62 4.26 7.56
CA GLN A 46 -4.49 5.33 8.02
C GLN A 46 -4.93 6.16 6.80
N ASP A 47 -5.94 7.01 6.99
CA ASP A 47 -6.45 7.92 5.94
C ASP A 47 -6.66 7.23 4.61
N ILE A 48 -7.71 6.40 4.57
CA ILE A 48 -7.89 5.39 3.54
C ILE A 48 -8.39 5.95 2.19
N ASP A 49 -8.53 7.27 2.05
CA ASP A 49 -8.81 7.94 0.79
C ASP A 49 -7.47 8.23 0.09
N PHE A 50 -7.10 7.38 -0.87
CA PHE A 50 -5.79 7.43 -1.50
C PHE A 50 -5.73 8.51 -2.59
N ASP A 51 -4.95 9.55 -2.34
CA ASP A 51 -4.69 10.67 -3.24
C ASP A 51 -3.25 10.67 -3.79
N GLY A 52 -2.50 9.61 -3.54
CA GLY A 52 -1.06 9.52 -3.80
C GLY A 52 -0.25 9.30 -2.53
N GLU A 53 -0.87 9.39 -1.36
CA GLU A 53 -0.20 9.19 -0.08
C GLU A 53 -0.70 7.97 0.68
N LEU A 54 0.20 7.35 1.45
CA LEU A 54 -0.15 6.39 2.49
C LEU A 54 0.40 6.85 3.83
N TRP A 55 -0.43 6.73 4.86
CA TRP A 55 -0.09 7.11 6.21
C TRP A 55 -0.09 5.91 7.15
N PHE A 56 0.94 5.80 8.00
CA PHE A 56 1.06 4.74 9.00
C PHE A 56 1.57 5.31 10.32
N PHE A 57 0.99 4.87 11.44
CA PHE A 57 1.59 5.13 12.75
C PHE A 57 2.84 4.26 12.95
N THR A 58 3.86 4.82 13.59
CA THR A 58 5.05 4.11 14.05
C THR A 58 5.55 4.70 15.37
N GLN A 59 6.46 3.98 16.01
CA GLN A 59 7.34 4.52 17.04
C GLN A 59 8.66 4.99 16.43
N ASP A 60 9.18 6.10 16.92
CA ASP A 60 10.51 6.63 16.67
C ASP A 60 11.25 6.84 18.01
N PRO A 61 12.41 6.20 18.24
CA PRO A 61 13.18 5.38 17.30
C PRO A 61 12.59 3.98 17.06
N SER A 62 12.75 3.49 15.83
CA SER A 62 12.58 2.07 15.52
C SER A 62 13.39 1.67 14.27
N PRO A 63 13.70 0.37 14.06
CA PRO A 63 14.55 -0.04 12.94
C PRO A 63 14.06 0.44 11.57
N LYS A 64 12.75 0.42 11.32
CA LYS A 64 12.19 0.88 10.03
C LYS A 64 12.33 2.39 9.83
N VAL A 65 12.32 3.16 10.93
CA VAL A 65 12.50 4.60 10.90
C VAL A 65 13.95 4.94 10.57
N ASP A 66 14.91 4.20 11.15
CA ASP A 66 16.32 4.32 10.81
C ASP A 66 16.58 3.91 9.34
N ASP A 67 15.96 2.82 8.89
CA ASP A 67 16.01 2.38 7.49
C ASP A 67 15.52 3.49 6.54
N ILE A 68 14.35 4.09 6.82
CA ILE A 68 13.75 5.18 6.00
C ILE A 68 14.64 6.42 5.97
N ARG A 69 15.21 6.82 7.11
CA ARG A 69 16.13 7.97 7.18
C ARG A 69 17.39 7.77 6.33
N ALA A 70 17.89 6.54 6.27
CA ALA A 70 19.07 6.20 5.48
C ALA A 70 18.73 6.02 3.99
N ASN A 71 17.56 5.48 3.67
CA ASN A 71 17.06 5.29 2.32
C ASN A 71 15.54 5.46 2.28
N PRO A 72 15.03 6.58 1.74
CA PRO A 72 13.60 6.86 1.70
C PRO A 72 12.85 6.00 0.68
N SER A 73 13.52 5.36 -0.29
CA SER A 73 12.84 4.53 -1.28
C SER A 73 12.26 3.27 -0.64
N VAL A 74 10.94 3.12 -0.72
CA VAL A 74 10.18 2.03 -0.11
C VAL A 74 9.18 1.42 -1.09
N ASN A 75 8.65 0.27 -0.72
CA ASN A 75 7.46 -0.29 -1.34
C ASN A 75 6.43 -0.65 -0.26
N VAL A 76 5.15 -0.45 -0.54
CA VAL A 76 4.06 -0.98 0.27
C VAL A 76 3.23 -1.94 -0.57
N ALA A 77 3.23 -3.21 -0.16
CA ALA A 77 2.40 -4.22 -0.80
C ALA A 77 1.08 -4.41 -0.04
N PHE A 78 -0.02 -4.56 -0.78
CA PHE A 78 -1.33 -4.91 -0.21
C PHE A 78 -1.88 -6.17 -0.87
N GLU A 79 -2.42 -7.07 -0.06
CA GLU A 79 -3.32 -8.13 -0.50
C GLU A 79 -4.74 -7.76 -0.09
N SER A 80 -5.63 -7.66 -1.06
CA SER A 80 -7.04 -7.34 -0.84
C SER A 80 -7.92 -8.46 -1.39
N LYS A 81 -9.22 -8.43 -1.04
CA LYS A 81 -10.20 -9.36 -1.63
C LYS A 81 -10.39 -9.19 -3.15
N LYS A 82 -9.98 -8.04 -3.70
CA LYS A 82 -10.13 -7.67 -5.11
C LYS A 82 -8.85 -7.88 -5.93
N GLY A 83 -7.72 -8.19 -5.28
CA GLY A 83 -6.43 -8.30 -5.95
C GLY A 83 -5.27 -7.77 -5.11
N TYR A 84 -4.16 -7.48 -5.78
CA TYR A 84 -2.91 -7.07 -5.16
C TYR A 84 -2.50 -5.67 -5.62
N LEU A 85 -1.83 -4.93 -4.73
CA LEU A 85 -1.21 -3.64 -5.03
C LEU A 85 0.28 -3.67 -4.66
N SER A 86 1.09 -3.03 -5.47
CA SER A 86 2.47 -2.68 -5.18
C SER A 86 2.64 -1.17 -5.33
N VAL A 87 2.78 -0.46 -4.21
CA VAL A 87 2.98 0.99 -4.18
C VAL A 87 4.46 1.27 -3.99
N ALA A 88 5.16 1.67 -5.05
CA ALA A 88 6.55 2.12 -4.96
C ALA A 88 6.58 3.64 -4.76
N GLY A 89 7.44 4.12 -3.87
CA GLY A 89 7.52 5.54 -3.58
C GLY A 89 8.58 5.90 -2.54
N SER A 90 8.46 7.11 -2.02
CA SER A 90 9.40 7.68 -1.06
C SER A 90 8.72 7.89 0.31
N ALA A 91 9.36 7.40 1.37
CA ALA A 91 8.88 7.51 2.74
C ALA A 91 9.58 8.64 3.51
N THR A 92 8.81 9.35 4.33
CA THR A 92 9.30 10.33 5.30
C THR A 92 8.71 10.06 6.67
N VAL A 93 9.51 10.28 7.72
CA VAL A 93 9.08 10.19 9.11
C VAL A 93 8.62 11.56 9.56
N VAL A 94 7.35 11.68 9.92
CA VAL A 94 6.65 12.94 10.20
C VAL A 94 6.31 13.03 11.68
N HIS A 95 6.68 14.14 12.30
CA HIS A 95 6.31 14.51 13.67
C HIS A 95 5.39 15.74 13.59
N ASP A 96 4.11 15.50 13.33
CA ASP A 96 3.09 16.54 13.22
C ASP A 96 1.94 16.20 14.18
N PRO A 97 1.82 16.90 15.32
CA PRO A 97 0.74 16.69 16.27
C PRO A 97 -0.65 16.86 15.66
N ALA A 98 -0.82 17.77 14.69
CA ALA A 98 -2.11 17.99 14.05
C ALA A 98 -2.51 16.80 13.17
N LYS A 99 -1.58 16.25 12.39
CA LYS A 99 -1.84 15.04 11.58
C LYS A 99 -2.01 13.80 12.46
N VAL A 100 -1.26 13.69 13.57
CA VAL A 100 -1.49 12.63 14.57
C VAL A 100 -2.90 12.73 15.14
N ASP A 101 -3.34 13.94 15.48
CA ASP A 101 -4.68 14.17 16.02
C ASP A 101 -5.79 13.77 15.04
N GLU A 102 -5.62 14.17 13.78
CA GLU A 102 -6.51 13.86 12.65
C GLU A 102 -6.65 12.36 12.43
N LEU A 103 -5.53 11.63 12.41
CA LEU A 103 -5.51 10.20 12.08
C LEU A 103 -5.76 9.27 13.26
N TRP A 104 -5.80 9.81 14.49
CA TRP A 104 -5.91 8.96 15.67
C TRP A 104 -7.26 8.25 15.76
N SER A 105 -7.21 6.99 16.19
CA SER A 105 -8.42 6.19 16.44
C SER A 105 -8.26 5.32 17.69
N PRO A 106 -9.36 4.82 18.28
CA PRO A 106 -9.28 3.87 19.39
C PRO A 106 -8.46 2.61 19.06
N ALA A 107 -8.44 2.19 17.79
CA ALA A 107 -7.63 1.07 17.34
C ALA A 107 -6.13 1.38 17.41
N VAL A 108 -5.72 2.62 17.10
CA VAL A 108 -4.34 3.09 17.23
C VAL A 108 -3.94 3.21 18.70
N ALA A 109 -4.83 3.73 19.56
CA ALA A 109 -4.56 3.89 20.99
C ALA A 109 -4.17 2.57 21.69
N GLY A 110 -4.65 1.42 21.20
CA GLY A 110 -4.25 0.11 21.71
C GLY A 110 -2.76 -0.23 21.53
N TRP A 111 -2.06 0.46 20.63
CA TRP A 111 -0.63 0.29 20.36
C TRP A 111 0.27 1.33 21.04
N PHE A 112 -0.32 2.41 21.55
CA PHE A 112 0.38 3.53 22.21
C PHE A 112 -0.26 3.75 23.61
N PRO A 113 0.22 3.04 24.65
CA PRO A 113 -0.42 3.04 25.97
C PRO A 113 -0.38 4.43 26.64
N ASP A 114 0.63 5.24 26.32
CA ASP A 114 0.77 6.62 26.80
C ASP A 114 -0.01 7.64 25.94
N GLY A 115 -0.74 7.17 24.94
CA GLY A 115 -1.64 7.98 24.11
C GLY A 115 -0.93 8.77 23.02
N LYS A 116 -1.61 9.82 22.54
CA LYS A 116 -1.11 10.70 21.45
C LYS A 116 0.13 11.51 21.85
N ASP A 117 0.27 11.79 23.14
CA ASP A 117 1.34 12.61 23.70
C ASP A 117 2.62 11.80 24.01
N ASP A 118 2.60 10.49 23.71
CA ASP A 118 3.80 9.65 23.77
C ASP A 118 4.88 10.26 22.86
N PRO A 119 6.07 10.60 23.39
CA PRO A 119 7.12 11.27 22.63
C PRO A 119 7.70 10.40 21.50
N THR A 120 7.37 9.11 21.45
CA THR A 120 7.77 8.20 20.39
C THR A 120 6.76 8.13 19.25
N VAL A 121 5.56 8.71 19.39
CA VAL A 121 4.54 8.71 18.33
C VAL A 121 5.06 9.50 17.12
N ALA A 122 5.12 8.80 16.00
CA ALA A 122 5.43 9.39 14.71
C ALA A 122 4.54 8.78 13.63
N LEU A 123 4.52 9.46 12.48
CA LEU A 123 3.87 8.97 11.27
C LEU A 123 4.93 8.62 10.22
N ILE A 124 4.66 7.59 9.43
CA ILE A 124 5.34 7.35 8.16
C ILE A 124 4.37 7.81 7.08
N ARG A 125 4.78 8.81 6.30
CA ARG A 125 4.11 9.24 5.07
C ARG A 125 4.86 8.62 3.91
N VAL A 126 4.17 7.87 3.06
CA VAL A 126 4.71 7.35 1.80
C VAL A 126 4.05 8.13 0.67
N GLU A 127 4.83 8.88 -0.07
CA GLU A 127 4.41 9.52 -1.32
C GLU A 127 4.62 8.50 -2.44
N ALA A 128 3.52 8.07 -3.07
CA ALA A 128 3.56 7.11 -4.17
C ALA A 128 4.18 7.74 -5.42
N GLU A 129 5.05 7.01 -6.08
CA GLU A 129 5.61 7.37 -7.40
C GLU A 129 4.96 6.50 -8.49
N THR A 130 4.83 5.21 -8.22
CA THR A 130 4.07 4.29 -9.08
C THR A 130 3.24 3.31 -8.25
N VAL A 131 2.12 2.89 -8.81
CA VAL A 131 1.28 1.83 -8.26
C VAL A 131 1.04 0.80 -9.35
N GLU A 132 1.44 -0.44 -9.10
CA GLU A 132 1.10 -1.59 -9.94
C GLU A 132 -0.08 -2.34 -9.31
N LEU A 133 -1.12 -2.57 -10.11
CA LEU A 133 -2.37 -3.18 -9.69
C LEU A 133 -2.60 -4.49 -10.45
N TRP A 134 -2.85 -5.56 -9.70
CA TRP A 134 -3.39 -6.81 -10.25
C TRP A 134 -4.81 -6.97 -9.72
N ALA A 135 -5.78 -6.46 -10.46
CA ALA A 135 -7.19 -6.45 -10.05
C ALA A 135 -8.05 -7.26 -11.01
N THR A 136 -9.15 -7.81 -10.48
CA THR A 136 -10.22 -8.39 -11.30
C THR A 136 -11.54 -7.72 -10.97
N ASP A 137 -12.15 -7.09 -11.97
CA ASP A 137 -13.49 -6.51 -11.84
C ASP A 137 -14.59 -7.56 -12.07
N GLU A 138 -14.22 -8.81 -12.35
CA GLU A 138 -15.16 -9.88 -12.66
C GLU A 138 -15.65 -10.64 -11.41
N PRO A 139 -16.94 -10.97 -11.33
CA PRO A 139 -17.46 -11.85 -10.28
C PRO A 139 -16.78 -13.23 -10.31
N ARG A 140 -16.51 -13.80 -9.12
CA ARG A 140 -15.86 -15.13 -8.97
C ARG A 140 -16.42 -16.25 -9.86
N PRO A 141 -17.75 -16.38 -10.08
CA PRO A 141 -18.28 -17.40 -11.00
C PRO A 141 -17.85 -17.20 -12.46
N VAL A 142 -17.70 -15.95 -12.90
CA VAL A 142 -17.24 -15.60 -14.25
C VAL A 142 -15.77 -15.96 -14.41
N VAL A 143 -14.94 -15.58 -13.43
CA VAL A 143 -13.53 -15.97 -13.38
C VAL A 143 -13.37 -17.49 -13.45
N LEU A 144 -14.15 -18.25 -12.65
CA LEU A 144 -14.11 -19.71 -12.67
C LEU A 144 -14.53 -20.30 -14.02
N PHE A 145 -15.56 -19.74 -14.66
CA PHE A 145 -15.98 -20.15 -15.99
C PHE A 145 -14.90 -19.88 -17.04
N LYS A 146 -14.24 -18.72 -17.01
CA LYS A 146 -13.11 -18.40 -17.91
C LYS A 146 -11.94 -19.36 -17.72
N VAL A 147 -11.59 -19.70 -16.48
CA VAL A 147 -10.56 -20.70 -16.16
C VAL A 147 -10.92 -22.08 -16.72
N LEU A 148 -12.15 -22.55 -16.50
CA LEU A 148 -12.63 -23.83 -17.03
C LEU A 148 -12.61 -23.84 -18.57
N LYS A 149 -13.09 -22.77 -19.21
CA LYS A 149 -13.07 -22.61 -20.66
C LYS A 149 -11.64 -22.70 -21.19
N ALA A 150 -10.71 -21.95 -20.60
CA ALA A 150 -9.31 -21.92 -21.00
C ALA A 150 -8.64 -23.30 -20.89
N ALA A 151 -8.93 -24.06 -19.82
CA ALA A 151 -8.43 -25.42 -19.64
C ALA A 151 -8.92 -26.39 -20.72
N VAL A 152 -10.16 -26.23 -21.20
CA VAL A 152 -10.73 -27.05 -22.28
C VAL A 152 -10.22 -26.61 -23.65
N THR A 153 -10.06 -25.31 -23.88
CA THR A 153 -9.67 -24.76 -25.20
C THR A 153 -8.16 -24.63 -25.40
N GLY A 154 -7.35 -24.91 -24.38
CA GLY A 154 -5.88 -24.79 -24.44
C GLY A 154 -5.37 -23.34 -24.52
N GLY A 155 -6.14 -22.37 -24.02
CA GLY A 155 -5.79 -20.94 -24.03
C GLY A 155 -5.33 -20.44 -22.66
N GLN A 156 -4.85 -19.19 -22.59
CA GLN A 156 -4.67 -18.49 -21.31
C GLN A 156 -6.01 -17.89 -20.86
N PRO A 157 -6.41 -18.05 -19.59
CA PRO A 157 -7.59 -17.37 -19.08
C PRO A 157 -7.32 -15.86 -19.02
N ASP A 158 -8.25 -15.10 -19.59
CA ASP A 158 -8.27 -13.65 -19.55
C ASP A 158 -8.92 -13.20 -18.23
N ILE A 159 -8.12 -13.20 -17.17
CA ILE A 159 -8.56 -13.00 -15.78
C ILE A 159 -7.78 -11.84 -15.15
N GLY A 160 -8.34 -10.64 -15.28
CA GLY A 160 -7.80 -9.41 -14.70
C GLY A 160 -6.70 -8.78 -15.52
N GLU A 161 -6.63 -7.46 -15.47
CA GLU A 161 -5.57 -6.67 -16.09
C GLU A 161 -4.50 -6.35 -15.04
N ASN A 162 -3.23 -6.48 -15.42
CA ASN A 162 -2.15 -5.83 -14.70
C ASN A 162 -1.91 -4.47 -15.36
N ARG A 163 -1.93 -3.40 -14.57
CA ARG A 163 -1.52 -2.07 -15.03
C ARG A 163 -0.70 -1.35 -13.98
N THR A 164 0.19 -0.48 -14.45
CA THR A 164 1.02 0.39 -13.62
C THR A 164 0.67 1.83 -13.93
N VAL A 165 0.39 2.59 -12.89
CA VAL A 165 0.08 4.02 -13.00
C VAL A 165 1.09 4.85 -12.20
N SER A 166 1.38 6.05 -12.67
CA SER A 166 2.30 6.99 -12.02
C SER A 166 1.55 8.11 -11.30
N PHE A 167 2.17 8.61 -10.24
CA PHE A 167 1.76 9.78 -9.48
C PHE A 167 2.84 10.86 -9.64
N GLU A 168 2.41 12.11 -9.84
CA GLU A 168 3.29 13.28 -9.93
C GLU A 168 3.50 13.94 -8.57
#